data_AF-A0A957MDQ3-F1
#
_entry.id   AF-A0A957MDQ3-F1
#
_cell.length_a   1.000
_cell.length_b   1.000
_cell.length_c   1.000
_cell.angle_alpha   90.00
_cell.angle_beta   90.00
_cell.angle_gamma   90.00
#
_symmetry.space_group_name_H-M   'P 1'
#
loop_
_entity.id
_entity.type
_entity.pdbx_description
1 polymer ?
#
loop_
_entity_poly.entity_id
_entity_poly.type
_entity_poly.pdbx_seq_one_letter_code
_entity_poly.pdbx_strand_id
1 'polypeptide(L)'
;SIALQSPPSAMQAALAEADVVVRVRVAQSTSAWTPDHTAIRSTNTLSVRYMLRGTEMADLIVETVGGYLPAEELYMISPDLPTLSGGEEAILFLAKTGDRYAIVGGQDGKYTVRAGQVLYAGGLFEEPIASFYARLQALDPAMQLPADWAEQEAQLAQEPVIDGMDFVYKNIKWPTSEIGYKVNLNSRLIGTQAGSADEFLTAIQNAAETWSMVDGADFTLTYAGPTDSTTVANNFANEIFFVDKGLVDDSDNNLPLAVASVFFSNGRILDSDIWINDAYEWDATGDPAWREIDLESVVLHEMGHWLALGHDPDVRAVMYYAIMSGTLKRTLFDNDRRGIEFIYPCPADDLPCNPSPEPTSTPTPTPSPTVTPTPTITPTPTITPTPT
;
A
#
# COMPACT_ATOMS: atom_id res chain seq x y z
N SER A 1 -3.27 -14.95 0.06
CA SER A 1 -4.73 -15.11 0.34
C SER A 1 -4.96 -15.11 1.88
N ILE A 2 -6.19 -14.96 2.45
CA ILE A 2 -6.46 -14.48 3.86
C ILE A 2 -7.66 -15.15 4.65
N ALA A 3 -7.63 -15.23 6.02
CA ALA A 3 -8.70 -15.70 7.01
C ALA A 3 -8.55 -15.25 8.55
N LEU A 4 -9.46 -15.67 9.49
CA LEU A 4 -10.06 -14.98 10.71
C LEU A 4 -9.64 -15.34 12.21
N GLN A 5 -10.03 -14.44 13.16
CA GLN A 5 -9.67 -14.09 14.60
C GLN A 5 -9.65 -15.12 15.79
N SER A 6 -8.88 -14.78 16.86
CA SER A 6 -8.73 -15.47 18.19
C SER A 6 -9.70 -15.01 19.32
N PRO A 7 -10.00 -15.85 20.35
CA PRO A 7 -10.93 -15.53 21.44
C PRO A 7 -10.34 -14.70 22.61
N PRO A 8 -11.16 -13.91 23.36
CA PRO A 8 -10.72 -13.03 24.46
C PRO A 8 -9.92 -13.67 25.60
N SER A 9 -10.08 -14.97 25.84
CA SER A 9 -9.33 -15.71 26.86
C SER A 9 -7.83 -15.82 26.54
N ALA A 10 -7.46 -15.74 25.26
CA ALA A 10 -6.08 -15.89 24.81
C ALA A 10 -5.22 -14.67 25.21
N MET A 11 -5.75 -13.45 25.05
CA MET A 11 -5.08 -12.23 25.52
C MET A 11 -4.84 -12.24 27.03
N GLN A 12 -5.80 -12.73 27.82
CA GLN A 12 -5.64 -12.82 29.27
C GLN A 12 -4.53 -13.82 29.67
N ALA A 13 -4.41 -14.94 28.94
CA ALA A 13 -3.33 -15.89 29.14
C ALA A 13 -1.97 -15.29 28.77
N ALA A 14 -1.88 -14.60 27.63
CA ALA A 14 -0.67 -13.90 27.19
C ALA A 14 -0.20 -12.84 28.20
N LEU A 15 -1.12 -12.04 28.74
CA LEU A 15 -0.83 -11.04 29.78
C LEU A 15 -0.31 -11.65 31.08
N ALA A 16 -0.77 -12.85 31.45
CA ALA A 16 -0.32 -13.53 32.66
C ALA A 16 1.12 -14.02 32.55
N GLU A 17 1.60 -14.30 31.33
CA GLU A 17 2.98 -14.70 31.05
C GLU A 17 3.93 -13.50 30.91
N ALA A 18 3.41 -12.29 30.73
CA ALA A 18 4.21 -11.10 30.47
C ALA A 18 4.80 -10.50 31.76
N ASP A 19 6.11 -10.24 31.73
CA ASP A 19 6.80 -9.43 32.74
C ASP A 19 6.60 -7.93 32.45
N VAL A 20 6.55 -7.58 31.17
CA VAL A 20 6.50 -6.21 30.64
C VAL A 20 5.42 -6.12 29.56
N VAL A 21 4.67 -5.03 29.59
CA VAL A 21 3.76 -4.64 28.49
C VAL A 21 4.12 -3.24 28.05
N VAL A 22 4.38 -3.08 26.75
CA VAL A 22 5.08 -1.90 26.23
C VAL A 22 4.51 -1.44 24.90
N ARG A 23 4.43 -0.11 24.72
CA ARG A 23 4.18 0.55 23.44
C ARG A 23 5.52 0.88 22.80
N VAL A 24 5.76 0.37 21.59
CA VAL A 24 7.06 0.47 20.91
C VAL A 24 6.91 0.87 19.44
N ARG A 25 7.98 1.45 18.91
CA ARG A 25 8.33 1.32 17.49
C ARG A 25 9.43 0.26 17.36
N VAL A 26 9.34 -0.64 16.39
CA VAL A 26 10.49 -1.48 16.05
C VAL A 26 11.52 -0.57 15.36
N ALA A 27 12.68 -0.33 15.95
CA ALA A 27 13.70 0.53 15.35
C ALA A 27 14.41 -0.16 14.18
N GLN A 28 14.70 -1.45 14.34
CA GLN A 28 15.41 -2.24 13.34
C GLN A 28 15.09 -3.73 13.52
N SER A 29 14.99 -4.47 12.41
CA SER A 29 14.95 -5.93 12.42
C SER A 29 16.07 -6.48 11.53
N THR A 30 16.82 -7.45 12.03
CA THR A 30 17.88 -8.14 11.27
C THR A 30 17.73 -9.63 11.43
N SER A 31 17.71 -10.37 10.31
CA SER A 31 17.57 -11.82 10.33
C SER A 31 18.89 -12.54 10.00
N ALA A 32 19.07 -13.71 10.61
CA ALA A 32 20.18 -14.61 10.35
C ALA A 32 19.74 -16.07 10.48
N TRP A 33 20.47 -16.98 9.84
CA TRP A 33 20.38 -18.41 10.13
C TRP A 33 20.72 -18.68 11.60
N THR A 34 20.01 -19.63 12.21
CA THR A 34 20.47 -20.24 13.46
C THR A 34 21.82 -20.94 13.24
N PRO A 35 22.67 -21.09 14.27
CA PRO A 35 24.00 -21.69 14.11
C PRO A 35 23.99 -23.11 13.52
N ASP A 36 22.91 -23.86 13.71
CA ASP A 36 22.68 -25.19 13.16
C ASP A 36 21.99 -25.18 11.79
N HIS A 37 21.71 -24.00 11.23
CA HIS A 37 21.03 -23.78 9.94
C HIS A 37 19.65 -24.46 9.82
N THR A 38 18.92 -24.61 10.93
CA THR A 38 17.58 -25.23 10.93
C THR A 38 16.44 -24.22 10.88
N ALA A 39 16.69 -22.95 11.22
CA ALA A 39 15.68 -21.90 11.25
C ALA A 39 16.31 -20.52 10.96
N ILE A 40 15.48 -19.56 10.56
CA ILE A 40 15.84 -18.13 10.54
C ILE A 40 15.35 -17.49 11.84
N ARG A 41 16.18 -16.66 12.47
CA ARG A 41 15.77 -15.82 13.60
C ARG A 41 16.00 -14.35 13.27
N SER A 42 15.10 -13.51 13.76
CA SER A 42 15.23 -12.07 13.67
C SER A 42 15.48 -11.45 15.03
N THR A 43 16.54 -10.65 15.10
CA THR A 43 16.82 -9.76 16.21
C THR A 43 16.15 -8.42 15.93
N ASN A 44 15.24 -8.01 16.81
CA ASN A 44 14.48 -6.76 16.69
C ASN A 44 14.91 -5.82 17.80
N THR A 45 15.39 -4.63 17.43
CA THR A 45 15.66 -3.55 18.38
C THR A 45 14.42 -2.68 18.45
N LEU A 46 13.92 -2.43 19.66
CA LEU A 46 12.68 -1.70 19.90
C LEU A 46 12.98 -0.36 20.56
N SER A 47 12.48 0.72 19.97
CA SER A 47 12.39 2.03 20.61
C SER A 47 11.10 2.08 21.44
N VAL A 48 11.27 2.14 22.76
CA VAL A 48 10.15 2.23 23.69
C VAL A 48 9.52 3.63 23.58
N ARG A 49 8.22 3.68 23.27
CA ARG A 49 7.43 4.92 23.35
C ARG A 49 7.08 5.20 24.80
N TYR A 50 6.43 4.23 25.43
CA TYR A 50 6.15 4.24 26.85
C TYR A 50 5.77 2.85 27.35
N MET A 51 5.90 2.67 28.66
CA MET A 51 5.57 1.43 29.35
C MET A 51 4.11 1.45 29.77
N LEU A 52 3.42 0.31 29.61
CA LEU A 52 2.10 0.08 30.21
C LEU A 52 2.22 -0.73 31.51
N ARG A 53 3.23 -1.59 31.60
CA ARG A 53 3.58 -2.36 32.79
C ARG A 53 5.08 -2.66 32.80
N GLY A 54 5.73 -2.49 33.95
CA GLY A 54 7.19 -2.66 34.11
C GLY A 54 7.95 -1.32 34.21
N THR A 55 9.27 -1.39 34.40
CA THR A 55 10.10 -0.21 34.77
C THR A 55 11.38 -0.01 33.92
N GLU A 56 11.60 -0.78 32.85
CA GLU A 56 12.80 -0.65 32.02
C GLU A 56 12.68 0.51 30.99
N MET A 57 13.72 1.34 30.84
CA MET A 57 13.77 2.52 29.97
C MET A 57 14.97 2.52 29.00
N ALA A 58 15.38 1.36 28.51
CA ALA A 58 16.39 1.23 27.46
C ALA A 58 15.82 0.48 26.26
N ASP A 59 16.43 0.65 25.08
CA ASP A 59 16.03 -0.07 23.86
C ASP A 59 15.97 -1.58 24.15
N LEU A 60 14.81 -2.17 23.86
CA LEU A 60 14.56 -3.58 24.13
C LEU A 60 15.01 -4.41 22.92
N ILE A 61 15.64 -5.55 23.18
CA ILE A 61 16.00 -6.49 22.12
C ILE A 61 15.07 -7.70 22.20
N VAL A 62 14.27 -7.89 21.15
CA VAL A 62 13.30 -8.99 21.02
C VAL A 62 13.71 -9.95 19.92
N GLU A 63 13.76 -11.24 20.26
CA GLU A 63 14.01 -12.31 19.28
C GLU A 63 12.70 -12.90 18.77
N THR A 64 12.54 -12.96 17.45
CA THR A 64 11.41 -13.65 16.79
C THR A 64 11.92 -14.77 15.90
N VAL A 65 11.12 -15.83 15.77
CA VAL A 65 11.37 -16.90 14.79
C VAL A 65 10.83 -16.44 13.44
N GLY A 66 11.59 -16.68 12.38
CA GLY A 66 11.29 -16.17 11.04
C GLY A 66 12.11 -14.94 10.70
N GLY A 67 11.94 -14.45 9.49
CA GLY A 67 12.68 -13.32 8.95
C GLY A 67 12.99 -13.45 7.47
N TYR A 68 13.72 -12.47 6.97
CA TYR A 68 14.17 -12.40 5.59
C TYR A 68 15.69 -12.36 5.52
N LEU A 69 16.30 -13.22 4.71
CA LEU A 69 17.72 -13.22 4.41
C LEU A 69 17.95 -12.58 3.04
N PRO A 70 18.37 -11.31 2.97
CA PRO A 70 18.48 -10.59 1.69
C PRO A 70 19.52 -11.21 0.75
N ALA A 71 20.62 -11.73 1.31
CA ALA A 71 21.71 -12.34 0.52
C ALA A 71 21.31 -13.66 -0.16
N GLU A 72 20.27 -14.33 0.35
CA GLU A 72 19.79 -15.62 -0.13
C GLU A 72 18.38 -15.52 -0.74
N GLU A 73 17.77 -14.34 -0.68
CA GLU A 73 16.38 -14.08 -1.05
C GLU A 73 15.37 -15.03 -0.35
N LEU A 74 15.72 -15.52 0.84
CA LEU A 74 14.96 -16.56 1.55
C LEU A 74 14.14 -15.95 2.70
N TYR A 75 12.86 -16.31 2.75
CA TYR A 75 11.97 -15.97 3.85
C TYR A 75 11.59 -17.21 4.66
N MET A 76 11.49 -17.05 5.97
CA MET A 76 10.84 -18.03 6.84
C MET A 76 9.78 -17.34 7.67
N ILE A 77 8.59 -17.91 7.69
CA ILE A 77 7.50 -17.52 8.59
C ILE A 77 7.16 -18.69 9.50
N SER A 78 6.74 -18.37 10.72
CA SER A 78 6.13 -19.35 11.62
C SER A 78 4.68 -18.87 11.84
N PRO A 79 3.67 -19.55 11.26
CA PRO A 79 2.29 -19.05 11.23
C PRO A 79 1.72 -18.75 12.62
N ASP A 80 2.14 -19.53 13.62
CA ASP A 80 1.64 -19.44 14.99
C ASP A 80 2.43 -18.46 15.87
N LEU A 81 3.50 -17.85 15.33
CA LEU A 81 4.35 -16.92 16.07
C LEU A 81 4.30 -15.50 15.46
N PRO A 82 4.33 -14.47 16.31
CA PRO A 82 4.36 -13.10 15.86
C PRO A 82 5.69 -12.79 15.16
N THR A 83 5.60 -12.13 14.01
CA THR A 83 6.75 -11.49 13.35
C THR A 83 6.78 -10.01 13.73
N LEU A 84 7.93 -9.36 13.59
CA LEU A 84 8.06 -7.91 13.73
C LEU A 84 8.70 -7.38 12.47
N SER A 85 8.15 -6.29 11.94
CA SER A 85 8.76 -5.55 10.84
C SER A 85 9.49 -4.35 11.42
N GLY A 86 10.71 -4.08 10.94
CA GLY A 86 11.44 -2.89 11.35
C GLY A 86 10.63 -1.67 10.99
N GLY A 87 10.26 -0.84 11.96
CA GLY A 87 9.48 0.38 11.81
C GLY A 87 8.03 0.31 12.28
N GLU A 88 7.53 -0.92 12.43
CA GLU A 88 6.19 -1.20 12.92
C GLU A 88 5.93 -0.55 14.29
N GLU A 89 4.79 0.10 14.43
CA GLU A 89 4.25 0.54 15.72
C GLU A 89 3.44 -0.59 16.35
N ALA A 90 3.81 -1.03 17.56
CA ALA A 90 3.17 -2.16 18.21
C ALA A 90 2.99 -1.97 19.72
N ILE A 91 2.10 -2.78 20.29
CA ILE A 91 2.01 -3.08 21.72
C ILE A 91 2.42 -4.54 21.87
N LEU A 92 3.41 -4.79 22.72
CA LEU A 92 4.00 -6.11 22.91
C LEU A 92 3.90 -6.58 24.36
N PHE A 93 3.60 -7.86 24.52
CA PHE A 93 3.63 -8.57 25.79
C PHE A 93 4.91 -9.38 25.85
N LEU A 94 5.80 -9.02 26.77
CA LEU A 94 7.18 -9.49 26.77
C LEU A 94 7.51 -10.18 28.08
N ALA A 95 8.22 -11.31 27.99
CA ALA A 95 8.90 -11.93 29.12
C ALA A 95 10.42 -11.90 28.93
N LYS A 96 11.14 -11.71 30.04
CA LYS A 96 12.59 -11.62 30.02
C LYS A 96 13.21 -13.01 29.87
N THR A 97 14.06 -13.15 28.87
CA THR A 97 14.79 -14.39 28.57
C THR A 97 16.29 -14.08 28.53
N GLY A 98 16.95 -14.18 29.70
CA GLY A 98 18.34 -13.75 29.86
C GLY A 98 18.47 -12.23 29.71
N ASP A 99 19.30 -11.78 28.78
CA ASP A 99 19.51 -10.35 28.47
C ASP A 99 18.59 -9.83 27.36
N ARG A 100 17.66 -10.66 26.87
CA ARG A 100 16.72 -10.34 25.77
C ARG A 100 15.28 -10.56 26.22
N TYR A 101 14.36 -10.21 25.34
CA TYR A 101 12.92 -10.42 25.53
C TYR A 101 12.37 -11.35 24.45
N ALA A 102 11.29 -12.04 24.81
CA ALA A 102 10.48 -12.82 23.89
C ALA A 102 9.01 -12.38 23.99
N ILE A 103 8.31 -12.39 22.86
CA ILE A 103 6.86 -12.17 22.84
C ILE A 103 6.17 -13.42 23.39
N VAL A 104 5.32 -13.25 24.41
CA VAL A 104 4.60 -14.34 25.08
C VAL A 104 3.16 -14.46 24.60
N GLY A 105 2.55 -15.64 24.75
CA GLY A 105 1.17 -15.88 24.28
C GLY A 105 1.01 -15.96 22.76
N GLY A 106 2.09 -16.16 22.00
CA GLY A 106 2.03 -16.32 20.54
C GLY A 106 1.50 -15.05 19.84
N GLN A 107 0.58 -15.21 18.89
CA GLN A 107 -0.03 -14.09 18.17
C GLN A 107 -0.79 -13.13 19.09
N ASP A 108 -1.31 -13.62 20.23
CA ASP A 108 -2.07 -12.81 21.18
C ASP A 108 -1.18 -11.93 22.08
N GLY A 109 0.15 -12.00 21.90
CA GLY A 109 1.14 -11.15 22.56
C GLY A 109 1.60 -9.94 21.76
N LYS A 110 1.13 -9.79 20.51
CA LYS A 110 1.50 -8.70 19.61
C LYS A 110 0.25 -8.02 19.05
N TYR A 111 0.22 -6.70 19.13
CA TYR A 111 -0.85 -5.90 18.54
C TYR A 111 -0.25 -4.72 17.79
N THR A 112 -0.46 -4.67 16.48
CA THR A 112 0.01 -3.55 15.64
C THR A 112 -0.87 -2.32 15.90
N VAL A 113 -0.29 -1.13 15.90
CA VAL A 113 -0.97 0.14 16.14
C VAL A 113 -0.80 1.04 14.93
N ARG A 114 -1.89 1.54 14.35
CA ARG A 114 -1.84 2.50 13.23
C ARG A 114 -2.92 3.55 13.39
N ALA A 115 -2.56 4.83 13.27
CA ALA A 115 -3.50 5.96 13.35
C ALA A 115 -4.45 5.92 14.57
N GLY A 116 -3.91 5.54 15.75
CA GLY A 116 -4.69 5.41 16.98
C GLY A 116 -5.65 4.21 17.02
N GLN A 117 -5.56 3.30 16.06
CA GLN A 117 -6.25 2.00 16.06
C GLN A 117 -5.28 0.88 16.39
N VAL A 118 -5.77 -0.12 17.12
CA VAL A 118 -5.10 -1.40 17.35
C VAL A 118 -5.65 -2.41 16.35
N LEU A 119 -4.75 -3.00 15.55
CA LEU A 119 -5.05 -3.98 14.52
C LEU A 119 -4.80 -5.38 15.08
N TYR A 120 -5.78 -6.26 14.85
CA TYR A 120 -5.66 -7.66 15.23
C TYR A 120 -4.97 -8.47 14.14
N ALA A 121 -4.41 -9.62 14.51
CA ALA A 121 -3.85 -10.59 13.58
C ALA A 121 -4.83 -10.85 12.41
N GLY A 122 -4.36 -10.61 11.18
CA GLY A 122 -5.14 -10.71 9.95
C GLY A 122 -5.76 -9.40 9.44
N GLY A 123 -5.69 -8.28 10.18
CA GLY A 123 -6.06 -6.94 9.71
C GLY A 123 -7.55 -6.70 9.43
N LEU A 124 -8.42 -7.69 9.69
CA LEU A 124 -9.86 -7.61 9.42
C LEU A 124 -10.66 -6.88 10.50
N PHE A 125 -10.05 -6.65 11.67
CA PHE A 125 -10.68 -6.00 12.80
C PHE A 125 -9.71 -4.98 13.40
N GLU A 126 -10.24 -3.80 13.69
CA GLU A 126 -9.54 -2.70 14.31
C GLU A 126 -10.36 -2.20 15.51
N GLU A 127 -9.70 -1.70 16.54
CA GLU A 127 -10.37 -0.97 17.61
C GLU A 127 -9.57 0.27 18.04
N PRO A 128 -10.22 1.32 18.58
CA PRO A 128 -9.51 2.47 19.11
C PRO A 128 -8.56 2.07 20.23
N ILE A 129 -7.33 2.61 20.23
CA ILE A 129 -6.31 2.30 21.23
C ILE A 129 -6.75 2.59 22.67
N ALA A 130 -7.59 3.62 22.85
CA ALA A 130 -8.19 3.96 24.14
C ALA A 130 -9.07 2.82 24.69
N SER A 131 -9.86 2.17 23.82
CA SER A 131 -10.71 1.03 24.16
C SER A 131 -9.87 -0.20 24.50
N PHE A 132 -8.81 -0.44 23.73
CA PHE A 132 -7.86 -1.50 24.00
C PHE A 132 -7.20 -1.34 25.38
N TYR A 133 -6.73 -0.13 25.70
CA TYR A 133 -6.13 0.19 27.00
C TYR A 133 -7.07 0.03 28.18
N ALA A 134 -8.32 0.49 28.06
CA ALA A 134 -9.33 0.26 29.09
C ALA A 134 -9.54 -1.25 29.34
N ARG A 135 -9.50 -2.06 28.28
CA ARG A 135 -9.61 -3.52 28.38
C ARG A 135 -8.37 -4.15 29.03
N LEU A 136 -7.16 -3.71 28.69
CA LEU A 136 -5.94 -4.18 29.36
C LEU A 136 -5.99 -3.89 30.87
N GLN A 137 -6.38 -2.68 31.28
CA GLN A 137 -6.52 -2.30 32.69
C GLN A 137 -7.59 -3.11 33.43
N ALA A 138 -8.68 -3.48 32.74
CA ALA A 138 -9.72 -4.33 33.30
C ALA A 138 -9.24 -5.78 33.54
N LEU A 139 -8.32 -6.27 32.70
CA LEU A 139 -7.75 -7.62 32.81
C LEU A 139 -6.57 -7.69 33.78
N ASP A 140 -5.76 -6.63 33.83
CA ASP A 140 -4.58 -6.53 34.68
C ASP A 140 -4.53 -5.16 35.39
N PRO A 141 -4.91 -5.09 36.67
CA PRO A 141 -4.85 -3.86 37.47
C PRO A 141 -3.44 -3.29 37.65
N ALA A 142 -2.38 -4.04 37.31
CA ALA A 142 -1.00 -3.55 37.33
C ALA A 142 -0.66 -2.64 36.13
N MET A 143 -1.55 -2.52 35.14
CA MET A 143 -1.38 -1.60 34.02
C MET A 143 -1.42 -0.15 34.47
N GLN A 144 -0.32 0.56 34.26
CA GLN A 144 -0.13 1.97 34.58
C GLN A 144 0.21 2.75 33.31
N LEU A 145 -0.80 3.34 32.69
CA LEU A 145 -0.61 4.25 31.57
C LEU A 145 0.03 5.56 32.07
N PRO A 146 0.98 6.15 31.33
CA PRO A 146 1.44 7.52 31.58
C PRO A 146 0.27 8.49 31.61
N ALA A 147 0.29 9.50 32.48
CA ALA A 147 -0.84 10.45 32.58
C ALA A 147 -1.11 11.22 31.27
N ASP A 148 -0.08 11.38 30.46
CA ASP A 148 -0.04 12.07 29.17
C ASP A 148 -0.11 11.12 27.96
N TRP A 149 -0.43 9.83 28.16
CA TRP A 149 -0.44 8.83 27.08
C TRP A 149 -1.30 9.25 25.87
N ALA A 150 -2.43 9.91 26.11
CA ALA A 150 -3.34 10.33 25.04
C ALA A 150 -2.75 11.48 24.20
N GLU A 151 -1.99 12.37 24.83
CA GLU A 151 -1.26 13.43 24.13
C GLU A 151 -0.09 12.83 23.33
N GLN A 152 0.63 11.88 23.93
CA GLN A 152 1.69 11.15 23.24
C GLN A 152 1.13 10.39 22.02
N GLU A 153 0.01 9.67 22.13
CA GLU A 153 -0.61 8.99 20.98
C GLU A 153 -1.07 9.98 19.90
N ALA A 154 -1.57 11.16 20.27
CA ALA A 154 -1.93 12.20 19.31
C ALA A 154 -0.69 12.76 18.58
N GLN A 155 0.46 12.85 19.25
CA GLN A 155 1.74 13.22 18.64
C GLN A 155 2.31 12.10 17.78
N LEU A 156 2.30 10.85 18.26
CA LEU A 156 2.75 9.67 17.51
C LEU A 156 1.92 9.44 16.24
N ALA A 157 0.63 9.75 16.25
CA ALA A 157 -0.22 9.72 15.06
C ALA A 157 0.16 10.78 14.01
N GLN A 158 0.90 11.82 14.41
CA GLN A 158 1.46 12.83 13.51
C GLN A 158 2.92 12.56 13.16
N GLU A 159 3.60 11.69 13.91
CA GLU A 159 4.96 11.30 13.55
C GLU A 159 4.96 10.61 12.19
N PRO A 160 5.92 10.95 11.31
CA PRO A 160 6.12 10.16 10.12
C PRO A 160 6.36 8.71 10.54
N VAL A 161 5.63 7.79 9.91
CA VAL A 161 5.93 6.36 10.03
C VAL A 161 7.32 6.18 9.41
N ILE A 162 8.34 6.24 10.25
CA ILE A 162 9.71 5.78 9.96
C ILE A 162 9.60 4.27 10.01
N ASP A 163 8.99 3.69 8.97
CA ASP A 163 9.02 2.25 8.80
C ASP A 163 10.35 1.87 8.15
N GLY A 164 11.03 0.86 8.68
CA GLY A 164 12.15 0.18 8.05
C GLY A 164 11.61 -0.58 6.85
N MET A 165 11.36 0.18 5.79
CA MET A 165 10.72 -0.16 4.52
C MET A 165 9.43 -0.97 4.68
N ASP A 166 8.36 -0.22 4.93
CA ASP A 166 6.95 -0.53 4.63
C ASP A 166 6.71 -1.06 3.20
N PHE A 167 7.69 -0.88 2.32
CA PHE A 167 7.71 -1.27 0.91
C PHE A 167 8.86 -2.25 0.64
N VAL A 168 8.73 -3.08 -0.39
CA VAL A 168 9.84 -3.98 -0.78
C VAL A 168 10.74 -3.25 -1.78
N TYR A 169 11.99 -2.97 -1.43
CA TYR A 169 12.98 -2.43 -2.39
C TYR A 169 13.82 -3.54 -3.02
N LYS A 170 13.92 -3.56 -4.36
CA LYS A 170 14.72 -4.55 -5.11
C LYS A 170 16.21 -4.25 -5.21
N ASN A 171 16.70 -3.19 -4.54
CA ASN A 171 18.11 -2.81 -4.51
C ASN A 171 18.74 -2.55 -5.90
N ILE A 172 17.92 -2.08 -6.83
CA ILE A 172 18.30 -1.61 -8.18
C ILE A 172 17.64 -0.25 -8.40
N LYS A 173 18.16 0.60 -9.29
CA LYS A 173 17.45 1.84 -9.67
C LYS A 173 17.88 2.37 -11.02
N TRP A 174 17.08 3.26 -11.60
CA TRP A 174 17.48 3.99 -12.79
C TRP A 174 18.67 4.92 -12.50
N PRO A 175 19.56 5.14 -13.48
CA PRO A 175 20.69 6.07 -13.34
C PRO A 175 20.27 7.54 -13.50
N THR A 176 19.06 7.82 -14.01
CA THR A 176 18.47 9.14 -14.21
C THR A 176 17.12 9.23 -13.52
N SER A 177 16.66 10.45 -13.23
CA SER A 177 15.35 10.72 -12.66
C SER A 177 14.24 10.82 -13.70
N GLU A 178 14.56 11.07 -14.97
CA GLU A 178 13.58 11.04 -16.06
C GLU A 178 13.75 9.78 -16.91
N ILE A 179 12.66 9.02 -17.09
CA ILE A 179 12.62 7.79 -17.86
C ILE A 179 11.50 7.84 -18.89
N GLY A 180 11.89 7.78 -20.16
CA GLY A 180 10.96 7.73 -21.29
C GLY A 180 10.42 6.32 -21.51
N TYR A 181 9.14 6.19 -21.85
CA TYR A 181 8.51 4.93 -22.21
C TYR A 181 7.64 5.03 -23.46
N LYS A 182 7.50 3.93 -24.18
CA LYS A 182 6.73 3.84 -25.42
C LYS A 182 5.61 2.83 -25.27
N VAL A 183 4.54 3.03 -26.03
CA VAL A 183 3.34 2.18 -25.94
C VAL A 183 2.97 1.63 -27.32
N ASN A 184 2.75 0.33 -27.40
CA ASN A 184 2.07 -0.31 -28.52
C ASN A 184 0.61 -0.55 -28.14
N LEU A 185 -0.32 0.19 -28.74
CA LEU A 185 -1.76 0.04 -28.51
C LEU A 185 -2.33 -1.07 -29.40
N ASN A 186 -1.82 -2.29 -29.24
CA ASN A 186 -2.17 -3.45 -30.04
C ASN A 186 -3.22 -4.38 -29.39
N SER A 187 -3.92 -3.93 -28.34
CA SER A 187 -5.00 -4.70 -27.73
C SER A 187 -6.16 -4.89 -28.71
N ARG A 188 -6.70 -6.11 -28.76
CA ARG A 188 -7.91 -6.42 -29.54
C ARG A 188 -9.19 -5.79 -28.96
N LEU A 189 -9.13 -5.26 -27.74
CA LEU A 189 -10.28 -4.70 -27.02
C LEU A 189 -10.49 -3.20 -27.30
N ILE A 190 -9.54 -2.54 -27.95
CA ILE A 190 -9.67 -1.13 -28.33
C ILE A 190 -10.86 -0.94 -29.30
N GLY A 191 -11.68 0.06 -29.02
CA GLY A 191 -12.91 0.37 -29.77
C GLY A 191 -14.10 -0.52 -29.41
N THR A 192 -13.97 -1.35 -28.38
CA THR A 192 -15.08 -2.08 -27.76
C THR A 192 -15.60 -1.33 -26.53
N GLN A 193 -16.42 -1.98 -25.69
CA GLN A 193 -16.85 -1.43 -24.40
C GLN A 193 -15.69 -1.18 -23.43
N ALA A 194 -14.54 -1.82 -23.63
CA ALA A 194 -13.33 -1.62 -22.84
C ALA A 194 -12.73 -0.22 -22.98
N GLY A 195 -13.10 0.54 -24.02
CA GLY A 195 -12.62 1.89 -24.28
C GLY A 195 -11.99 2.08 -25.66
N SER A 196 -11.83 3.34 -26.03
CA SER A 196 -11.15 3.84 -27.23
C SER A 196 -9.63 3.79 -27.10
N ALA A 197 -8.92 3.99 -28.22
CA ALA A 197 -7.46 4.04 -28.20
C ALA A 197 -6.93 5.18 -27.29
N ASP A 198 -7.64 6.31 -27.27
CA ASP A 198 -7.31 7.46 -26.43
C ASP A 198 -7.51 7.13 -24.94
N GLU A 199 -8.57 6.40 -24.57
CA GLU A 199 -8.80 5.95 -23.19
C GLU A 199 -7.75 4.95 -22.72
N PHE A 200 -7.37 3.98 -23.57
CA PHE A 200 -6.26 3.07 -23.27
C PHE A 200 -4.94 3.81 -23.05
N LEU A 201 -4.61 4.76 -23.93
CA LEU A 201 -3.39 5.56 -23.79
C LEU A 201 -3.45 6.43 -22.53
N THR A 202 -4.59 7.06 -22.27
CA THR A 202 -4.81 7.92 -21.10
C THR A 202 -4.67 7.13 -19.81
N ALA A 203 -5.24 5.93 -19.71
CA ALA A 203 -5.08 5.06 -18.54
C ALA A 203 -3.60 4.73 -18.27
N ILE A 204 -2.81 4.44 -19.31
CA ILE A 204 -1.36 4.20 -19.17
C ILE A 204 -0.62 5.48 -18.76
N GLN A 205 -1.01 6.64 -19.29
CA GLN A 205 -0.40 7.93 -18.95
C GLN A 205 -0.72 8.37 -17.52
N ASN A 206 -1.95 8.18 -17.06
CA ASN A 206 -2.36 8.48 -15.68
C ASN A 206 -1.60 7.64 -14.66
N ALA A 207 -1.32 6.36 -14.98
CA ALA A 207 -0.49 5.51 -14.14
C ALA A 207 0.95 6.06 -14.01
N ALA A 208 1.55 6.49 -15.13
CA ALA A 208 2.87 7.13 -15.13
C ALA A 208 2.87 8.46 -14.37
N GLU A 209 1.82 9.27 -14.56
CA GLU A 209 1.64 10.56 -13.92
C GLU A 209 1.48 10.41 -12.40
N THR A 210 0.72 9.42 -11.95
CA THR A 210 0.50 9.13 -10.52
C THR A 210 1.81 8.87 -9.78
N TRP A 211 2.74 8.11 -10.37
CA TRP A 211 4.09 7.93 -9.81
C TRP A 211 4.96 9.17 -9.93
N SER A 212 4.84 9.90 -11.03
CA SER A 212 5.62 11.11 -11.26
C SER A 212 5.25 12.20 -10.26
N MET A 213 3.98 12.34 -9.88
CA MET A 213 3.44 13.38 -8.98
C MET A 213 3.70 13.14 -7.47
N VAL A 214 4.62 12.25 -7.10
CA VAL A 214 4.98 12.08 -5.68
C VAL A 214 5.93 13.19 -5.26
N ASP A 215 5.42 14.14 -4.46
CA ASP A 215 6.12 15.38 -4.07
C ASP A 215 7.56 15.19 -3.53
N GLY A 216 7.81 14.08 -2.82
CA GLY A 216 9.10 13.76 -2.21
C GLY A 216 10.08 12.98 -3.10
N ALA A 217 9.68 12.63 -4.33
CA ALA A 217 10.48 11.85 -5.25
C ALA A 217 10.96 12.67 -6.46
N ASP A 218 12.27 12.65 -6.73
CA ASP A 218 12.87 13.15 -7.97
C ASP A 218 12.81 12.05 -9.04
N PHE A 219 11.60 11.79 -9.55
CA PHE A 219 11.40 10.83 -10.62
C PHE A 219 10.24 11.21 -11.54
N THR A 220 10.38 10.96 -12.84
CA THR A 220 9.36 11.25 -13.86
C THR A 220 9.36 10.18 -14.93
N LEU A 221 8.17 9.66 -15.23
CA LEU A 221 7.91 8.78 -16.36
C LEU A 221 7.30 9.60 -17.50
N THR A 222 7.99 9.64 -18.65
CA THR A 222 7.58 10.47 -19.80
C THR A 222 7.13 9.60 -20.96
N TYR A 223 5.93 9.83 -21.48
CA TYR A 223 5.49 9.16 -22.71
C TYR A 223 6.30 9.65 -23.91
N ALA A 224 7.06 8.73 -24.52
CA ALA A 224 7.98 8.98 -25.62
C ALA A 224 7.41 8.57 -27.00
N GLY A 225 6.10 8.34 -27.09
CA GLY A 225 5.39 8.02 -28.33
C GLY A 225 5.15 6.53 -28.58
N PRO A 226 4.62 6.16 -29.75
CA PRO A 226 4.22 4.80 -30.05
C PRO A 226 5.43 3.88 -30.33
N THR A 227 5.22 2.58 -30.15
CA THR A 227 6.14 1.52 -30.61
C THR A 227 5.36 0.39 -31.29
N ASP A 228 6.07 -0.43 -32.07
CA ASP A 228 5.53 -1.64 -32.71
C ASP A 228 5.97 -2.93 -31.98
N SER A 229 6.68 -2.80 -30.85
CA SER A 229 7.15 -3.95 -30.07
C SER A 229 6.00 -4.79 -29.53
N THR A 230 6.16 -6.10 -29.61
CA THR A 230 5.20 -7.10 -29.10
C THR A 230 5.89 -8.17 -28.27
N THR A 231 7.16 -7.96 -27.91
CA THR A 231 7.98 -8.89 -27.15
C THR A 231 8.89 -8.12 -26.22
N VAL A 232 9.17 -8.71 -25.08
CA VAL A 232 10.15 -8.20 -24.13
C VAL A 232 11.55 -8.31 -24.76
N ALA A 233 12.35 -7.25 -24.67
CA ALA A 233 13.72 -7.22 -25.16
C ALA A 233 14.55 -6.15 -24.45
N ASN A 234 15.78 -6.47 -24.06
CA ASN A 234 16.74 -5.45 -23.62
C ASN A 234 17.29 -4.68 -24.83
N ASN A 235 16.52 -3.70 -25.30
CA ASN A 235 16.79 -2.90 -26.50
C ASN A 235 17.03 -1.42 -26.16
N PHE A 236 17.10 -1.09 -24.87
CA PHE A 236 17.19 0.26 -24.29
C PHE A 236 15.98 1.15 -24.60
N ALA A 237 14.81 0.55 -24.81
CA ALA A 237 13.54 1.23 -24.91
C ALA A 237 12.57 0.59 -23.92
N ASN A 238 11.97 1.40 -23.05
CA ASN A 238 10.98 0.90 -22.10
C ASN A 238 9.64 0.80 -22.80
N GLU A 239 9.09 -0.41 -22.97
CA GLU A 239 7.96 -0.63 -23.85
C GLU A 239 6.78 -1.30 -23.14
N ILE A 240 5.58 -0.78 -23.39
CA ILE A 240 4.31 -1.33 -22.90
C ILE A 240 3.51 -1.85 -24.09
N PHE A 241 3.10 -3.10 -24.07
CA PHE A 241 2.37 -3.72 -25.18
C PHE A 241 1.43 -4.83 -24.69
N PHE A 242 0.47 -5.21 -25.53
CA PHE A 242 -0.54 -6.22 -25.21
C PHE A 242 -0.20 -7.55 -25.89
N VAL A 243 -0.32 -8.66 -25.15
CA VAL A 243 -0.12 -10.02 -25.67
C VAL A 243 -1.15 -10.95 -25.07
N ASP A 244 -1.87 -11.70 -25.89
CA ASP A 244 -2.71 -12.78 -25.40
C ASP A 244 -1.82 -13.95 -24.93
N LYS A 245 -1.79 -14.20 -23.62
CA LYS A 245 -1.10 -15.35 -23.02
C LYS A 245 -2.05 -16.49 -22.67
N GLY A 246 -3.36 -16.33 -22.87
CA GLY A 246 -4.40 -17.16 -22.28
C GLY A 246 -4.71 -16.79 -20.83
N LEU A 247 -5.79 -17.39 -20.30
CA LEU A 247 -6.23 -17.19 -18.91
C LEU A 247 -5.55 -18.14 -17.93
N VAL A 248 -5.18 -19.34 -18.38
CA VAL A 248 -4.56 -20.38 -17.55
C VAL A 248 -3.37 -21.03 -18.25
N ASP A 249 -2.44 -21.56 -17.48
CA ASP A 249 -1.33 -22.38 -17.98
C ASP A 249 -1.76 -23.84 -18.25
N ASP A 250 -0.81 -24.68 -18.71
CA ASP A 250 -1.05 -26.11 -18.98
C ASP A 250 -1.45 -26.93 -17.73
N SER A 251 -1.34 -26.33 -16.54
CA SER A 251 -1.69 -26.92 -15.24
C SER A 251 -2.95 -26.30 -14.62
N ASP A 252 -3.76 -25.56 -15.40
CA ASP A 252 -4.97 -24.86 -14.97
C ASP A 252 -4.74 -23.74 -13.92
N ASN A 253 -3.51 -23.22 -13.77
CA ASN A 253 -3.27 -22.06 -12.91
C ASN A 253 -3.54 -20.77 -13.68
N ASN A 254 -4.18 -19.79 -13.02
CA ASN A 254 -4.39 -18.47 -13.62
C ASN A 254 -3.07 -17.81 -14.01
N LEU A 255 -2.97 -17.36 -15.26
CA LEU A 255 -1.85 -16.56 -15.76
C LEU A 255 -1.96 -15.12 -15.26
N PRO A 256 -0.83 -14.40 -15.09
CA PRO A 256 -0.87 -13.05 -14.55
C PRO A 256 -1.58 -12.06 -15.48
N LEU A 257 -2.07 -10.97 -14.91
CA LEU A 257 -2.75 -9.88 -15.60
C LEU A 257 -1.79 -9.07 -16.48
N ALA A 258 -0.59 -8.82 -15.96
CA ALA A 258 0.52 -8.20 -16.65
C ALA A 258 1.83 -8.65 -15.97
N VAL A 259 2.97 -8.37 -16.60
CA VAL A 259 4.29 -8.56 -15.98
C VAL A 259 5.25 -7.47 -16.46
N ALA A 260 5.84 -6.76 -15.51
CA ALA A 260 7.02 -5.94 -15.70
C ALA A 260 8.30 -6.81 -15.77
N SER A 261 9.07 -6.66 -16.84
CA SER A 261 10.41 -7.24 -17.00
C SER A 261 11.44 -6.14 -16.82
N VAL A 262 12.33 -6.27 -15.82
CA VAL A 262 13.35 -5.25 -15.51
C VAL A 262 14.74 -5.81 -15.83
N PHE A 263 15.44 -5.20 -16.77
CA PHE A 263 16.83 -5.53 -17.09
C PHE A 263 17.78 -4.60 -16.35
N PHE A 264 18.74 -5.17 -15.63
CA PHE A 264 19.68 -4.39 -14.84
C PHE A 264 21.09 -4.97 -14.85
N SER A 265 22.07 -4.13 -14.56
CA SER A 265 23.45 -4.52 -14.36
C SER A 265 24.10 -3.64 -13.28
N ASN A 266 24.82 -4.25 -12.34
CA ASN A 266 25.54 -3.55 -11.27
C ASN A 266 24.65 -2.56 -10.47
N GLY A 267 23.43 -3.00 -10.11
CA GLY A 267 22.47 -2.18 -9.37
C GLY A 267 21.78 -1.08 -10.19
N ARG A 268 22.03 -1.00 -11.50
CA ARG A 268 21.45 0.00 -12.39
C ARG A 268 20.50 -0.64 -13.37
N ILE A 269 19.28 -0.12 -13.44
CA ILE A 269 18.31 -0.51 -14.47
C ILE A 269 18.81 0.04 -15.82
N LEU A 270 18.70 -0.80 -16.85
CA LEU A 270 19.10 -0.51 -18.22
C LEU A 270 17.87 -0.34 -19.13
N ASP A 271 16.83 -1.12 -18.87
CA ASP A 271 15.67 -1.29 -19.72
C ASP A 271 14.54 -1.94 -18.88
N SER A 272 13.29 -1.57 -19.12
CA SER A 272 12.15 -2.28 -18.57
C SER A 272 10.92 -2.27 -19.48
N ASP A 273 10.32 -3.45 -19.67
CA ASP A 273 9.13 -3.66 -20.48
C ASP A 273 7.94 -4.10 -19.62
N ILE A 274 6.72 -3.84 -20.10
CA ILE A 274 5.48 -4.42 -19.55
C ILE A 274 4.74 -5.10 -20.69
N TRP A 275 4.46 -6.39 -20.53
CA TRP A 275 3.41 -7.01 -21.33
C TRP A 275 2.12 -7.13 -20.51
N ILE A 276 1.00 -6.77 -21.13
CA ILE A 276 -0.34 -6.83 -20.54
C ILE A 276 -1.07 -8.00 -21.21
N ASN A 277 -1.70 -8.86 -20.41
CA ASN A 277 -2.34 -10.07 -20.92
C ASN A 277 -3.69 -9.75 -21.58
N ASP A 278 -3.71 -9.79 -22.92
CA ASP A 278 -4.89 -9.43 -23.74
C ASP A 278 -6.00 -10.51 -23.73
N ALA A 279 -5.80 -11.59 -22.95
CA ALA A 279 -6.81 -12.62 -22.71
C ALA A 279 -7.90 -12.15 -21.73
N TYR A 280 -7.57 -11.25 -20.79
CA TYR A 280 -8.49 -10.76 -19.76
C TYR A 280 -9.47 -9.71 -20.29
N GLU A 281 -10.57 -9.50 -19.54
CA GLU A 281 -11.53 -8.44 -19.79
C GLU A 281 -11.02 -7.14 -19.14
N TRP A 282 -10.63 -6.18 -19.97
CA TRP A 282 -10.09 -4.88 -19.53
C TRP A 282 -11.14 -3.78 -19.56
N ASP A 283 -11.00 -2.82 -18.66
CA ASP A 283 -11.63 -1.50 -18.73
C ASP A 283 -10.55 -0.42 -18.72
N ALA A 284 -10.57 0.47 -19.71
CA ALA A 284 -9.75 1.66 -19.78
C ALA A 284 -10.55 2.94 -19.52
N THR A 285 -11.86 2.84 -19.32
CA THR A 285 -12.75 4.01 -19.15
C THR A 285 -12.76 4.53 -17.70
N GLY A 286 -12.38 3.70 -16.73
CA GLY A 286 -12.40 4.01 -15.30
C GLY A 286 -13.73 3.71 -14.60
N ASP A 287 -14.59 2.90 -15.22
CA ASP A 287 -15.84 2.39 -14.64
C ASP A 287 -15.95 0.87 -14.90
N PRO A 288 -15.02 0.06 -14.36
CA PRO A 288 -14.99 -1.37 -14.64
C PRO A 288 -16.24 -2.07 -14.13
N ALA A 289 -16.91 -2.83 -15.00
CA ALA A 289 -17.95 -3.75 -14.55
C ALA A 289 -17.36 -4.84 -13.63
N TRP A 290 -18.22 -5.58 -12.94
CA TRP A 290 -17.80 -6.53 -11.89
C TRP A 290 -16.77 -7.60 -12.31
N ARG A 291 -16.67 -7.92 -13.62
CA ARG A 291 -15.66 -8.84 -14.19
C ARG A 291 -14.50 -8.15 -14.87
N GLU A 292 -14.65 -6.88 -15.22
CA GLU A 292 -13.63 -6.12 -15.93
C GLU A 292 -12.54 -5.69 -14.95
N ILE A 293 -11.33 -5.59 -15.48
CA ILE A 293 -10.14 -5.24 -14.72
C ILE A 293 -9.71 -3.85 -15.16
N ASP A 294 -9.54 -2.96 -14.20
CA ASP A 294 -9.11 -1.60 -14.44
C ASP A 294 -7.65 -1.58 -14.97
N LEU A 295 -7.49 -1.13 -16.22
CA LEU A 295 -6.19 -1.08 -16.91
C LEU A 295 -5.21 -0.16 -16.18
N GLU A 296 -5.66 1.04 -15.77
CA GLU A 296 -4.83 2.02 -15.07
C GLU A 296 -4.29 1.45 -13.75
N SER A 297 -5.12 0.75 -12.96
CA SER A 297 -4.69 0.12 -11.72
C SER A 297 -3.60 -0.94 -11.93
N VAL A 298 -3.73 -1.77 -12.97
CA VAL A 298 -2.71 -2.79 -13.28
C VAL A 298 -1.43 -2.13 -13.78
N VAL A 299 -1.52 -1.19 -14.71
CA VAL A 299 -0.34 -0.49 -15.24
C VAL A 299 0.37 0.30 -14.14
N LEU A 300 -0.37 0.91 -13.21
CA LEU A 300 0.18 1.59 -12.05
C LEU A 300 1.00 0.63 -11.16
N HIS A 301 0.50 -0.57 -10.91
CA HIS A 301 1.24 -1.63 -10.19
C HIS A 301 2.53 -2.01 -10.92
N GLU A 302 2.43 -2.33 -12.22
CA GLU A 302 3.60 -2.75 -13.00
C GLU A 302 4.65 -1.65 -13.14
N MET A 303 4.24 -0.38 -13.24
CA MET A 303 5.18 0.75 -13.22
C MET A 303 5.87 0.90 -11.87
N GLY A 304 5.26 0.47 -10.76
CA GLY A 304 5.97 0.39 -9.48
C GLY A 304 7.17 -0.57 -9.52
N HIS A 305 7.09 -1.65 -10.29
CA HIS A 305 8.24 -2.52 -10.54
C HIS A 305 9.34 -1.84 -11.39
N TRP A 306 8.98 -0.96 -12.33
CA TRP A 306 9.97 -0.13 -13.04
C TRP A 306 10.73 0.80 -12.08
N LEU A 307 10.10 1.20 -10.98
CA LEU A 307 10.71 2.00 -9.92
C LEU A 307 11.52 1.18 -8.92
N ALA A 308 11.69 -0.13 -9.17
CA ALA A 308 12.35 -1.10 -8.29
C ALA A 308 11.61 -1.39 -6.96
N LEU A 309 10.29 -1.13 -6.92
CA LEU A 309 9.43 -1.61 -5.84
C LEU A 309 9.04 -3.07 -6.11
N GLY A 310 8.99 -3.87 -5.06
CA GLY A 310 8.46 -5.23 -5.06
C GLY A 310 7.06 -5.27 -4.48
N HIS A 311 6.48 -6.47 -4.44
CA HIS A 311 5.17 -6.64 -3.85
C HIS A 311 5.14 -6.27 -2.36
N ASP A 312 4.19 -5.42 -2.01
CA ASP A 312 3.91 -5.00 -0.64
C ASP A 312 2.94 -5.98 0.02
N PRO A 313 3.14 -6.39 1.30
CA PRO A 313 2.20 -7.24 2.01
C PRO A 313 0.88 -6.55 2.41
N ASP A 314 0.81 -5.21 2.43
CA ASP A 314 -0.41 -4.44 2.76
C ASP A 314 -1.38 -4.42 1.57
N VAL A 315 -2.57 -4.98 1.78
CA VAL A 315 -3.64 -5.08 0.77
C VAL A 315 -4.08 -3.73 0.19
N ARG A 316 -3.81 -2.62 0.88
CA ARG A 316 -4.14 -1.26 0.43
C ARG A 316 -3.10 -0.72 -0.54
N ALA A 317 -1.84 -1.12 -0.41
CA ALA A 317 -0.75 -0.69 -1.30
C ALA A 317 -1.04 -1.05 -2.74
N VAL A 318 -0.79 -0.13 -3.67
CA VAL A 318 -0.81 -0.38 -5.10
C VAL A 318 0.09 -1.57 -5.42
N MET A 319 1.25 -1.66 -4.75
CA MET A 319 2.17 -2.79 -4.88
C MET A 319 1.70 -4.10 -4.23
N TYR A 320 0.48 -4.20 -3.70
CA TYR A 320 -0.06 -5.51 -3.29
C TYR A 320 -0.17 -6.45 -4.49
N TYR A 321 0.25 -7.71 -4.35
CA TYR A 321 0.40 -8.67 -5.45
C TYR A 321 -0.89 -9.04 -6.22
N ALA A 322 -2.06 -8.53 -5.82
CA ALA A 322 -3.34 -8.86 -6.41
C ALA A 322 -4.27 -7.63 -6.54
N ILE A 323 -5.05 -7.61 -7.62
CA ILE A 323 -6.10 -6.64 -7.90
C ILE A 323 -7.44 -7.38 -8.03
N MET A 324 -8.50 -6.77 -7.49
CA MET A 324 -9.86 -7.31 -7.58
C MET A 324 -10.59 -6.73 -8.79
N SER A 325 -11.27 -7.57 -9.57
CA SER A 325 -12.09 -7.12 -10.70
C SER A 325 -13.23 -6.21 -10.23
N GLY A 326 -13.66 -5.29 -11.10
CA GLY A 326 -14.70 -4.31 -10.80
C GLY A 326 -14.32 -3.28 -9.73
N THR A 327 -13.02 -3.11 -9.46
CA THR A 327 -12.54 -2.11 -8.50
C THR A 327 -11.43 -1.23 -9.08
N LEU A 328 -11.31 -0.03 -8.52
CA LEU A 328 -10.23 0.90 -8.81
C LEU A 328 -9.19 0.84 -7.68
N LYS A 329 -7.91 0.78 -8.05
CA LYS A 329 -6.75 0.81 -7.15
C LYS A 329 -5.67 1.76 -7.72
N ARG A 330 -6.10 2.99 -8.02
CA ARG A 330 -5.32 4.03 -8.70
C ARG A 330 -4.61 5.02 -7.75
N THR A 331 -4.95 4.97 -6.46
CA THR A 331 -4.36 5.86 -5.46
C THR A 331 -3.19 5.15 -4.78
N LEU A 332 -1.98 5.70 -4.91
CA LEU A 332 -0.82 5.22 -4.15
C LEU A 332 -1.16 5.22 -2.66
N PHE A 333 -0.79 4.16 -1.97
CA PHE A 333 -0.80 4.11 -0.52
C PHE A 333 0.48 4.74 0.03
N ASP A 334 0.52 4.94 1.35
CA ASP A 334 1.68 5.59 1.98
C ASP A 334 2.97 4.78 1.78
N ASN A 335 2.88 3.45 1.78
CA ASN A 335 4.02 2.57 1.56
C ASN A 335 4.59 2.75 0.14
N ASP A 336 3.72 2.84 -0.86
CA ASP A 336 4.10 3.08 -2.25
C ASP A 336 4.86 4.41 -2.39
N ARG A 337 4.32 5.49 -1.79
CA ARG A 337 4.94 6.83 -1.78
C ARG A 337 6.30 6.83 -1.10
N ARG A 338 6.39 6.29 0.12
CA ARG A 338 7.67 6.17 0.84
C ARG A 338 8.69 5.36 0.05
N GLY A 339 8.22 4.35 -0.68
CA GLY A 339 9.07 3.53 -1.53
C GLY A 339 9.76 4.31 -2.62
N ILE A 340 9.00 5.05 -3.44
CA ILE A 340 9.59 5.84 -4.52
C ILE A 340 10.45 7.00 -3.96
N GLU A 341 10.03 7.65 -2.87
CA GLU A 341 10.79 8.71 -2.18
C GLU A 341 12.13 8.20 -1.64
N PHE A 342 12.18 6.97 -1.15
CA PHE A 342 13.42 6.35 -0.68
C PHE A 342 14.39 6.05 -1.82
N ILE A 343 13.88 5.57 -2.95
CA ILE A 343 14.71 5.13 -4.08
C ILE A 343 15.22 6.33 -4.89
N TYR A 344 14.36 7.34 -5.04
CA TYR A 344 14.60 8.56 -5.83
C TYR A 344 14.34 9.81 -4.97
N PRO A 345 15.10 10.04 -3.89
CA PRO A 345 14.85 11.18 -3.01
C PRO A 345 15.11 12.50 -3.72
N CYS A 346 14.31 13.50 -3.38
CA CYS A 346 14.59 14.88 -3.76
C CYS A 346 16.00 15.32 -3.33
N PRO A 347 16.72 16.11 -4.16
CA PRO A 347 17.90 16.83 -3.71
C PRO A 347 17.55 17.72 -2.51
N ALA A 348 18.36 17.69 -1.46
CA ALA A 348 18.10 18.44 -0.24
C ALA A 348 18.20 19.95 -0.46
N ASP A 349 17.06 20.61 -0.71
CA ASP A 349 16.83 22.07 -0.63
C ASP A 349 15.29 22.34 -0.63
N ASP A 350 14.60 22.19 0.51
CA ASP A 350 13.24 22.64 0.92
C ASP A 350 12.07 22.81 -0.10
N LEU A 351 12.18 22.35 -1.34
CA LEU A 351 11.16 22.42 -2.39
C LEU A 351 10.82 21.02 -2.89
N PRO A 352 9.52 20.66 -3.03
CA PRO A 352 9.12 19.41 -3.65
C PRO A 352 9.62 19.34 -5.10
N CYS A 353 10.13 18.18 -5.52
CA CYS A 353 10.66 18.00 -6.89
C CYS A 353 9.56 17.99 -7.93
N ASN A 354 8.41 17.42 -7.56
CA ASN A 354 7.22 17.46 -8.38
C ASN A 354 6.01 17.86 -7.53
N PRO A 355 5.78 19.16 -7.27
CA PRO A 355 4.63 19.58 -6.49
C PRO A 355 3.34 19.13 -7.16
N SER A 356 2.52 18.39 -6.42
CA SER A 356 1.14 18.12 -6.77
C SER A 356 0.46 19.43 -7.20
N PRO A 357 -0.30 19.46 -8.30
CA PRO A 357 -0.96 20.68 -8.74
C PRO A 357 -1.84 21.21 -7.60
N GLU A 358 -1.60 22.47 -7.20
CA GLU A 358 -2.37 23.15 -6.15
C GLU A 358 -3.87 22.97 -6.45
N PRO A 359 -4.71 22.57 -5.48
CA PRO A 359 -6.13 22.34 -5.73
C PRO A 359 -6.71 23.61 -6.33
N THR A 360 -7.06 23.53 -7.61
CA THR A 360 -7.59 24.68 -8.32
C THR A 360 -8.86 25.10 -7.57
N SER A 361 -8.84 26.29 -6.97
CA SER A 361 -9.98 26.81 -6.22
C SER A 361 -11.23 26.61 -7.07
N THR A 362 -12.15 25.75 -6.60
CA THR A 362 -13.41 25.51 -7.31
C THR A 362 -14.04 26.88 -7.57
N PRO A 363 -14.30 27.27 -8.82
CA PRO A 363 -14.93 28.55 -9.09
C PRO A 363 -16.24 28.55 -8.32
N THR A 364 -16.43 29.57 -7.47
CA THR A 364 -17.69 29.81 -6.76
C THR A 364 -18.82 29.65 -7.78
N PRO A 365 -19.84 28.81 -7.54
CA PRO A 365 -20.91 28.63 -8.49
C PRO A 365 -21.49 30.00 -8.83
N THR A 366 -21.41 30.37 -10.11
CA THR A 366 -22.07 31.57 -10.61
C THR A 366 -23.55 31.42 -10.24
N PRO A 367 -24.17 32.42 -9.57
CA PRO A 367 -25.57 32.32 -9.19
C PRO A 367 -26.40 32.00 -10.44
N SER A 368 -27.15 30.90 -10.37
CA SER A 368 -28.05 30.47 -11.42
C SER A 368 -28.98 31.63 -11.79
N PRO A 369 -29.19 31.95 -13.09
CA PRO A 369 -30.09 33.02 -13.47
C PRO A 369 -31.47 32.72 -12.89
N THR A 370 -31.99 33.69 -12.13
CA THR A 370 -33.34 33.64 -11.57
C THR A 370 -34.32 33.33 -12.71
N VAL A 371 -34.98 32.18 -12.61
CA VAL A 371 -36.05 31.80 -13.53
C VAL A 371 -37.12 32.88 -13.44
N THR A 372 -37.27 33.67 -14.50
CA THR A 372 -38.36 34.64 -14.60
C THR A 372 -39.67 33.86 -14.64
N PRO A 373 -40.66 34.13 -13.76
CA PRO A 373 -41.91 33.41 -13.77
C PRO A 373 -42.63 33.61 -15.10
N THR A 374 -42.98 32.50 -15.75
CA THR A 374 -43.85 32.46 -16.93
C THR A 374 -45.14 33.24 -16.64
N PRO A 375 -45.57 34.16 -17.52
CA PRO A 375 -46.80 34.92 -17.30
C PRO A 375 -48.00 33.97 -17.21
N THR A 376 -48.77 34.10 -16.13
CA THR A 376 -50.02 33.40 -15.91
C THR A 376 -50.99 33.73 -17.05
N ILE A 377 -51.42 32.69 -17.77
CA ILE A 377 -52.47 32.79 -18.79
C ILE A 377 -53.76 33.28 -18.10
N THR A 378 -54.26 34.44 -18.54
CA THR A 378 -55.53 34.99 -18.06
C THR A 378 -56.68 34.12 -18.57
N PRO A 379 -57.62 33.67 -17.71
CA PRO A 379 -58.75 32.87 -18.19
C PRO A 379 -59.67 33.69 -19.09
N THR A 380 -59.96 33.14 -20.27
CA THR A 380 -60.94 33.66 -21.23
C THR A 380 -62.32 33.80 -20.57
N PRO A 381 -63.04 34.93 -20.74
CA PRO A 381 -64.37 35.08 -20.17
C PRO A 381 -65.37 34.12 -20.81
N THR A 382 -66.07 33.37 -19.96
CA THR A 382 -67.20 32.51 -20.31
C THR A 382 -68.34 33.36 -20.89
N ILE A 383 -68.72 33.07 -22.13
CA ILE A 383 -69.87 33.71 -22.78
C ILE A 383 -71.15 33.06 -22.24
N THR A 384 -71.97 33.83 -21.53
CA THR A 384 -73.32 33.41 -21.10
C THR A 384 -74.30 33.56 -22.28
N PRO A 385 -75.07 32.53 -22.66
CA PRO A 385 -76.07 32.66 -23.71
C PRO A 385 -77.25 33.55 -23.24
N THR A 386 -77.65 34.49 -24.09
CA THR A 386 -78.81 35.36 -23.87
C THR A 386 -80.10 34.60 -24.24
N PRO A 387 -81.17 34.66 -23.44
CA PRO A 387 -82.43 34.01 -23.77
C PRO A 387 -83.29 34.92 -24.66
N THR A 388 -83.54 34.48 -25.88
CA THR A 388 -84.85 34.16 -26.52
C THR A 388 -84.68 34.19 -28.03
#